data_AF-A0A6I9PAF7-F1
#
_entry.id   AF-A0A6I9PAF7-F1
#
_cell.length_a   1.000
_cell.length_b   1.000
_cell.length_c   1.000
_cell.angle_alpha   90.00
_cell.angle_beta   90.00
_cell.angle_gamma   90.00
#
_symmetry.space_group_name_H-M   'P 1'
#
loop_
_entity.id
_entity.type
_entity.pdbx_description
1 polymer ?
#
loop_
_entity_poly.entity_id
_entity_poly.type
_entity_poly.pdbx_seq_one_letter_code
_entity_poly.pdbx_strand_id
1 'polypeptide(L)'
;LFVVPTEDVENSEVAALPLDTQRNIEADSFWCMSKLLDGIQDNYTFAQPGIQNKVKALEELVSRIDEDIHNHFKRYEVEYLQFAFRWMNNLLMRELPLRCTIRLWDTYQAETEGFTHFHLYVCSAFLIEWRKEILSMVDFQVQISLVLHT
;
A
#
# COMPACT_ATOMS: atom_id res chain seq x y z
N LEU A 1 25.93 2.05 -3.12
CA LEU A 1 25.88 3.39 -3.75
C LEU A 1 24.43 3.85 -3.67
N PHE A 2 24.09 4.74 -2.74
CA PHE A 2 22.79 5.40 -2.75
C PHE A 2 23.01 6.78 -3.36
N VAL A 3 22.67 6.91 -4.64
CA VAL A 3 22.46 8.25 -5.22
C VAL A 3 21.13 8.71 -4.65
N VAL A 4 21.16 9.61 -3.67
CA VAL A 4 19.97 10.40 -3.36
C VAL A 4 19.67 11.16 -4.65
N PRO A 5 18.50 10.96 -5.30
CA PRO A 5 18.19 11.71 -6.49
C PRO A 5 18.19 13.19 -6.12
N THR A 6 19.16 13.94 -6.64
CA THR A 6 19.23 15.40 -6.48
C THR A 6 18.24 16.12 -7.39
N GLU A 7 17.65 15.38 -8.33
CA GLU A 7 16.57 15.83 -9.21
C GLU A 7 15.24 15.27 -8.74
N ASP A 8 14.19 16.09 -8.90
CA ASP A 8 12.82 15.68 -8.72
C ASP A 8 12.48 14.60 -9.76
N VAL A 9 12.49 13.35 -9.33
CA VAL A 9 12.22 12.16 -10.16
C VAL A 9 10.87 12.27 -10.87
N GLU A 10 9.93 13.05 -10.31
CA GLU A 10 8.61 13.29 -10.90
C GLU A 10 8.66 14.24 -12.11
N ASN A 11 9.75 15.00 -12.28
CA ASN A 11 9.90 16.04 -13.30
C ASN A 11 11.03 15.76 -14.31
N SER A 12 11.57 14.54 -14.34
CA SER A 12 12.62 14.18 -15.31
C SER A 12 12.07 14.04 -16.74
N GLU A 13 12.69 14.73 -17.71
CA GLU A 13 12.34 14.63 -19.13
C GLU A 13 12.84 13.32 -19.76
N VAL A 14 12.08 12.23 -19.58
CA VAL A 14 12.41 10.90 -20.13
C VAL A 14 12.59 10.93 -21.66
N ALA A 15 11.84 11.80 -22.36
CA ALA A 15 11.91 11.94 -23.81
C ALA A 15 13.25 12.50 -24.32
N ALA A 16 14.03 13.18 -23.47
CA ALA A 16 15.34 13.71 -23.81
C ALA A 16 16.46 12.65 -23.76
N LEU A 17 16.19 11.46 -23.20
CA LEU A 17 17.17 10.39 -23.08
C LEU A 17 17.43 9.70 -24.44
N PRO A 18 18.63 9.14 -24.66
CA PRO A 18 18.88 8.29 -25.84
C PRO A 18 17.89 7.12 -25.92
N LEU A 19 17.48 6.76 -27.14
CA LEU A 19 16.47 5.71 -27.36
C LEU A 19 16.86 4.36 -26.71
N ASP A 20 18.13 3.98 -26.78
CA ASP A 20 18.61 2.73 -26.16
C ASP A 20 18.50 2.79 -24.63
N THR A 21 18.74 3.95 -24.01
CA THR A 21 18.53 4.14 -22.57
C THR A 21 17.06 4.02 -22.21
N GLN A 22 16.15 4.62 -22.99
CA GLN A 22 14.71 4.49 -22.75
C GLN A 22 14.25 3.03 -22.80
N ARG A 23 14.72 2.27 -23.80
CA ARG A 23 14.38 0.84 -23.96
C ARG A 23 14.92 -0.02 -22.82
N ASN A 24 16.12 0.28 -22.32
CA ASN A 24 16.67 -0.41 -21.17
C ASN A 24 15.87 -0.13 -19.90
N ILE A 25 15.51 1.14 -19.64
CA ILE A 25 14.66 1.52 -18.50
C ILE A 25 13.29 0.82 -18.58
N GLU A 26 12.68 0.79 -19.76
CA GLU A 26 11.40 0.07 -19.97
C GLU A 26 11.54 -1.42 -19.66
N ALA A 27 12.56 -2.08 -20.20
CA ALA A 27 12.79 -3.51 -19.98
C ALA A 27 13.07 -3.82 -18.50
N ASP A 28 13.94 -3.05 -17.85
CA ASP A 28 14.27 -3.24 -16.43
C ASP A 28 13.03 -3.02 -15.54
N SER A 29 12.23 -1.98 -15.83
CA SER A 29 10.99 -1.70 -15.11
C SER A 29 9.99 -2.85 -15.26
N PHE A 30 9.84 -3.39 -16.47
CA PHE A 30 8.97 -4.53 -16.73
C PHE A 30 9.39 -5.79 -15.95
N TRP A 31 10.68 -6.12 -15.97
CA TRP A 31 11.17 -7.34 -15.30
C TRP A 31 11.13 -7.22 -13.78
N CYS A 32 11.50 -6.06 -13.24
CA CYS A 32 11.40 -5.77 -11.80
C CYS A 32 9.95 -5.87 -11.33
N MET A 33 9.01 -5.26 -12.05
CA MET A 33 7.59 -5.33 -11.71
C MET A 33 7.05 -6.76 -11.83
N SER A 34 7.43 -7.50 -12.87
CA SER A 34 7.05 -8.91 -13.01
C SER A 34 7.52 -9.75 -11.83
N LYS A 35 8.77 -9.55 -11.38
CA LYS A 35 9.33 -10.24 -10.21
C LYS A 35 8.63 -9.87 -8.90
N LEU A 36 8.23 -8.61 -8.74
CA LEU A 36 7.42 -8.18 -7.60
C LEU A 36 6.06 -8.88 -7.62
N LEU A 37 5.39 -8.91 -8.77
CA LEU A 37 4.06 -9.49 -8.93
C LEU A 37 4.05 -11.02 -8.74
N ASP A 38 5.17 -11.71 -8.96
CA ASP A 38 5.29 -13.16 -8.73
C ASP A 38 4.86 -13.58 -7.31
N GLY A 39 5.08 -12.73 -6.30
CA GLY A 39 4.69 -13.01 -4.91
C GLY A 39 3.22 -12.70 -4.59
N ILE A 40 2.50 -12.01 -5.47
CA ILE A 40 1.14 -11.51 -5.21
C ILE A 40 0.19 -11.74 -6.39
N GLN A 41 0.43 -12.76 -7.21
CA GLN A 41 -0.35 -13.02 -8.43
C GLN A 41 -1.84 -13.21 -8.12
N ASP A 42 -2.17 -13.83 -6.98
CA ASP A 42 -3.53 -14.07 -6.51
C ASP A 42 -4.33 -12.80 -6.23
N ASN A 43 -3.66 -11.66 -6.01
CA ASN A 43 -4.31 -10.35 -5.93
C ASN A 43 -4.98 -9.94 -7.25
N TYR A 44 -4.51 -10.44 -8.39
CA TYR A 44 -4.91 -9.96 -9.72
C TYR A 44 -5.60 -11.03 -10.58
N THR A 45 -5.87 -12.21 -10.01
CA THR A 45 -6.69 -13.25 -10.67
C THR A 45 -8.18 -12.94 -10.59
N PHE A 46 -9.02 -13.72 -11.30
CA PHE A 46 -10.47 -13.52 -11.30
C PHE A 46 -11.04 -13.49 -9.88
N ALA A 47 -11.90 -12.50 -9.60
CA ALA A 47 -12.46 -12.20 -8.28
C ALA A 47 -11.45 -11.80 -7.18
N GLN A 48 -10.16 -11.70 -7.49
CA GLN A 48 -9.10 -11.18 -6.62
C GLN A 48 -9.08 -11.80 -5.20
N PRO A 49 -9.03 -13.15 -5.09
CA PRO A 49 -9.07 -13.83 -3.79
C PRO A 49 -7.92 -13.41 -2.85
N GLY A 50 -6.74 -13.09 -3.39
CA GLY A 50 -5.61 -12.62 -2.59
C GLY A 50 -5.90 -11.33 -1.83
N ILE A 51 -6.59 -10.38 -2.47
CA ILE A 51 -6.98 -9.12 -1.84
C ILE A 51 -8.01 -9.37 -0.72
N GLN A 52 -9.04 -10.18 -0.99
CA GLN A 52 -10.07 -10.49 0.00
C GLN A 52 -9.48 -11.16 1.25
N ASN A 53 -8.56 -12.11 1.04
CA ASN A 53 -7.85 -12.79 2.12
C ASN A 53 -6.99 -11.82 2.94
N LYS A 54 -6.26 -10.91 2.28
CA LYS A 54 -5.42 -9.90 2.95
C LYS A 54 -6.24 -8.90 3.75
N VAL A 55 -7.38 -8.44 3.22
CA VAL A 55 -8.30 -7.54 3.93
C VAL A 55 -8.87 -8.21 5.17
N LYS A 56 -9.28 -9.48 5.06
CA LYS A 56 -9.76 -10.26 6.21
C LYS A 56 -8.66 -10.48 7.26
N ALA A 57 -7.44 -10.77 6.81
CA ALA A 57 -6.29 -10.89 7.70
C ALA A 57 -5.99 -9.57 8.44
N LEU A 58 -6.20 -8.42 7.77
CA LEU A 58 -6.04 -7.10 8.38
C LEU A 58 -7.09 -6.88 9.45
N GLU A 59 -8.35 -7.18 9.16
CA GLU A 59 -9.45 -7.11 10.14
C GLU A 59 -9.15 -7.97 11.38
N GLU A 60 -8.74 -9.22 11.18
CA GLU A 60 -8.40 -10.12 12.29
C GLU A 60 -7.23 -9.57 13.11
N LEU A 61 -6.17 -9.09 12.45
CA LEU A 61 -5.00 -8.55 13.12
C LEU A 61 -5.37 -7.30 13.95
N VAL A 62 -6.08 -6.35 13.36
CA VAL A 62 -6.51 -5.11 14.03
C VAL A 62 -7.43 -5.43 15.21
N SER A 63 -8.36 -6.38 15.07
CA SER A 63 -9.22 -6.81 16.18
C SER A 63 -8.45 -7.32 17.42
N ARG A 64 -7.22 -7.80 17.22
CA ARG A 64 -6.36 -8.34 18.29
C ARG A 64 -5.43 -7.29 18.90
N ILE A 65 -5.00 -6.30 18.12
CA ILE A 65 -3.99 -5.31 18.55
C ILE A 65 -4.60 -3.96 18.95
N ASP A 66 -5.78 -3.61 18.43
CA ASP A 66 -6.51 -2.39 18.78
C ASP A 66 -8.03 -2.59 18.66
N GLU A 67 -8.59 -3.22 19.70
CA GLU A 67 -10.01 -3.56 19.77
C GLU A 67 -10.91 -2.31 19.70
N ASP A 68 -10.44 -1.16 20.20
CA ASP A 68 -11.20 0.10 20.17
C ASP A 68 -11.46 0.54 18.73
N ILE A 69 -10.44 0.53 17.85
CA ILE A 69 -10.62 0.84 16.42
C ILE A 69 -11.57 -0.16 15.77
N HIS A 70 -11.36 -1.45 16.02
CA HIS A 70 -12.19 -2.50 15.42
C HIS A 70 -13.68 -2.36 15.82
N ASN A 71 -13.94 -2.12 17.11
CA ASN A 71 -15.29 -1.91 17.63
C ASN A 71 -15.90 -0.58 17.14
N HIS A 72 -15.08 0.46 16.95
CA HIS A 72 -15.52 1.72 16.36
C HIS A 72 -16.00 1.53 14.92
N PHE A 73 -15.22 0.83 14.09
CA PHE A 73 -15.64 0.50 12.73
C PHE A 73 -16.92 -0.33 12.70
N LYS A 74 -17.04 -1.34 13.57
CA LYS A 74 -18.30 -2.10 13.72
C LYS A 74 -19.48 -1.22 14.10
N ARG A 75 -19.28 -0.29 15.05
CA ARG A 75 -20.33 0.62 15.53
C ARG A 75 -20.85 1.56 14.44
N TYR A 76 -19.97 1.99 13.56
CA TYR A 76 -20.30 2.91 12.46
C TYR A 76 -20.47 2.20 11.12
N GLU A 77 -20.55 0.86 11.10
CA GLU A 77 -20.73 0.04 9.90
C GLU A 77 -19.66 0.28 8.81
N VAL A 78 -18.44 0.62 9.23
CA VAL A 78 -17.26 0.72 8.35
C VAL A 78 -16.70 -0.67 8.13
N GLU A 79 -16.77 -1.15 6.89
CA GLU A 79 -16.17 -2.42 6.50
C GLU A 79 -14.72 -2.21 6.06
N TYR A 80 -13.81 -3.09 6.50
CA TYR A 80 -12.39 -3.01 6.11
C TYR A 80 -12.19 -2.99 4.59
N LEU A 81 -13.05 -3.70 3.84
CA LEU A 81 -12.99 -3.75 2.38
C LEU A 81 -13.14 -2.37 1.74
N GLN A 82 -13.90 -1.45 2.35
CA GLN A 82 -14.18 -0.12 1.81
C GLN A 82 -12.92 0.75 1.67
N PHE A 83 -11.92 0.54 2.54
CA PHE A 83 -10.65 1.27 2.47
C PHE A 83 -9.45 0.37 2.13
N ALA A 84 -9.34 -0.78 2.79
CA ALA A 84 -8.16 -1.63 2.70
C ALA A 84 -8.03 -2.34 1.34
N PHE A 85 -9.11 -2.46 0.55
CA PHE A 85 -9.00 -2.96 -0.82
C PHE A 85 -7.97 -2.16 -1.62
N ARG A 86 -8.04 -0.82 -1.54
CA ARG A 86 -7.12 0.07 -2.27
C ARG A 86 -5.70 -0.05 -1.74
N TRP A 87 -5.55 -0.21 -0.43
CA TRP A 87 -4.25 -0.40 0.22
C TRP A 87 -3.57 -1.68 -0.27
N MET A 88 -4.28 -2.80 -0.27
CA MET A 88 -3.74 -4.10 -0.69
C MET A 88 -3.51 -4.19 -2.21
N ASN A 89 -4.39 -3.58 -3.01
CA ASN A 89 -4.30 -3.63 -4.47
C ASN A 89 -3.15 -2.78 -5.02
N ASN A 90 -2.87 -1.65 -4.37
CA ASN A 90 -1.87 -0.68 -4.80
C ASN A 90 -0.69 -0.58 -3.84
N LEU A 91 -0.53 -1.50 -2.89
CA LEU A 91 0.59 -1.53 -1.93
C LEU A 91 0.84 -0.18 -1.24
N LEU A 92 -0.24 0.48 -0.81
CA LEU A 92 -0.27 1.84 -0.22
C LEU A 92 0.24 3.00 -1.11
N MET A 93 0.57 2.77 -2.39
CA MET A 93 1.06 3.81 -3.31
C MET A 93 0.10 4.99 -3.49
N ARG A 94 -1.19 4.81 -3.16
CA ARG A 94 -2.23 5.84 -3.27
C ARG A 94 -2.39 6.67 -2.00
N GLU A 95 -1.78 6.25 -0.90
CA GLU A 95 -1.85 6.89 0.43
C GLU A 95 -0.52 7.52 0.85
N LEU A 96 0.51 7.39 0.01
CA LEU A 96 1.87 7.82 0.30
C LEU A 96 2.47 8.55 -0.91
N PRO A 97 3.23 9.64 -0.69
CA PRO A 97 4.03 10.26 -1.75
C PRO A 97 4.98 9.24 -2.40
N LEU A 98 5.31 9.42 -3.68
CA LEU A 98 6.14 8.47 -4.44
C LEU A 98 7.48 8.17 -3.74
N ARG A 99 8.15 9.21 -3.20
CA ARG A 99 9.40 9.05 -2.43
C ARG A 99 9.25 8.11 -1.21
N CYS A 100 8.10 8.16 -0.53
CA CYS A 100 7.82 7.32 0.62
C CYS A 100 7.53 5.88 0.17
N THR A 101 6.80 5.72 -0.93
CA THR A 101 6.57 4.43 -1.58
C THR A 101 7.89 3.75 -1.96
N ILE A 102 8.79 4.46 -2.65
CA ILE A 102 10.10 3.92 -3.04
C ILE A 102 10.86 3.45 -1.79
N ARG A 103 10.93 4.30 -0.75
CA ARG A 103 11.59 3.95 0.50
C ARG A 103 10.94 2.75 1.20
N LEU A 104 9.62 2.63 1.16
CA LEU A 104 8.89 1.48 1.71
C LEU A 104 9.23 0.20 0.95
N TRP A 105 9.29 0.29 -0.39
CA TRP A 105 9.58 -0.84 -1.26
C TRP A 105 11.04 -1.31 -1.17
N ASP A 106 11.97 -0.45 -0.75
CA ASP A 106 13.34 -0.90 -0.37
C ASP A 106 13.27 -1.96 0.74
N THR A 107 12.44 -1.74 1.77
CA THR A 107 12.26 -2.70 2.85
C THR A 107 11.52 -3.94 2.36
N TYR A 108 10.49 -3.79 1.52
CA TYR A 108 9.75 -4.94 0.98
C TYR A 108 10.61 -5.87 0.13
N GLN A 109 11.59 -5.33 -0.61
CA GLN A 109 12.53 -6.15 -1.36
C GLN A 109 13.60 -6.81 -0.48
N ALA A 110 13.94 -6.20 0.66
CA ALA A 110 14.91 -6.75 1.60
C ALA A 110 14.30 -7.84 2.52
N GLU A 111 12.99 -7.78 2.77
CA GLU A 111 12.29 -8.70 3.66
C GLU A 111 11.78 -9.94 2.93
N THR A 112 11.81 -11.09 3.61
CA THR A 112 11.22 -12.32 3.06
C THR A 112 9.70 -12.16 3.07
N GLU A 113 9.04 -12.39 1.94
CA GLU A 113 7.57 -12.19 1.83
C GLU A 113 7.15 -10.72 2.12
N GLY A 114 8.00 -9.75 1.75
CA GLY A 114 7.80 -8.34 2.03
C GLY A 114 6.48 -7.76 1.51
N PHE A 115 6.14 -8.04 0.25
CA PHE A 115 4.92 -7.54 -0.42
C PHE A 115 3.65 -8.31 -0.03
N THR A 116 3.76 -9.41 0.72
CA THR A 116 2.64 -10.23 1.18
C THR A 116 2.44 -10.06 2.68
N HIS A 117 3.21 -10.79 3.48
CA HIS A 117 3.00 -10.90 4.93
C HIS A 117 3.43 -9.62 5.63
N PHE A 118 4.60 -9.06 5.29
CA PHE A 118 5.07 -7.85 5.94
C PHE A 118 4.20 -6.63 5.61
N HIS A 119 3.70 -6.54 4.37
CA HIS A 119 2.75 -5.49 3.95
C HIS A 119 1.52 -5.41 4.87
N LEU A 120 1.01 -6.56 5.34
CA LEU A 120 -0.12 -6.61 6.28
C LEU A 120 0.17 -5.82 7.57
N TYR A 121 1.36 -6.00 8.15
CA TYR A 121 1.76 -5.28 9.37
C TYR A 121 1.98 -3.80 9.10
N VAL A 122 2.48 -3.43 7.92
CA VAL A 122 2.58 -2.02 7.54
C VAL A 122 1.19 -1.38 7.45
N CYS A 123 0.21 -2.04 6.83
CA CYS A 123 -1.17 -1.56 6.79
C CYS A 123 -1.79 -1.43 8.19
N SER A 124 -1.53 -2.38 9.10
CA SER A 124 -1.98 -2.26 10.49
C SER A 124 -1.34 -1.09 11.23
N ALA A 125 -0.03 -0.91 11.11
CA ALA A 125 0.67 0.21 11.71
C ALA A 125 0.20 1.56 11.14
N PHE A 126 0.00 1.61 9.81
CA PHE A 126 -0.53 2.78 9.12
C PHE A 126 -1.92 3.16 9.65
N LEU A 127 -2.82 2.19 9.85
CA LEU A 127 -4.13 2.43 10.44
C LEU A 127 -4.04 2.98 11.88
N ILE A 128 -3.16 2.39 12.71
CA ILE A 128 -2.98 2.77 14.12
C ILE A 128 -2.37 4.16 14.27
N GLU A 129 -1.57 4.61 13.31
CA GLU A 129 -1.04 5.99 13.31
C GLU A 129 -2.16 7.03 13.39
N TRP A 130 -3.29 6.76 12.73
CA TRP A 130 -4.47 7.64 12.70
C TRP A 130 -5.52 7.32 13.76
N ARG A 131 -5.16 6.50 14.76
CA ARG A 131 -6.09 6.03 15.80
C ARG A 131 -6.86 7.17 16.47
N LYS A 132 -6.19 8.25 16.86
CA LYS A 132 -6.81 9.34 17.63
C LYS A 132 -7.88 10.04 16.81
N GLU A 133 -7.57 10.28 15.54
CA GLU A 133 -8.43 10.91 14.55
C GLU A 133 -9.63 10.00 14.27
N ILE A 134 -9.39 8.72 13.96
CA ILE A 134 -10.44 7.71 13.70
C ILE A 134 -11.44 7.64 14.87
N LEU A 135 -10.94 7.50 16.10
CA LEU A 135 -11.81 7.38 17.28
C LEU A 135 -12.54 8.68 17.64
N SER A 136 -12.02 9.84 17.20
CA SER A 136 -12.69 11.13 17.40
C SER A 136 -13.83 11.38 16.40
N MET A 137 -13.85 10.64 15.29
CA MET A 137 -14.84 10.81 14.24
C MET A 137 -16.09 9.97 14.49
N VAL A 138 -17.25 10.60 14.39
CA VAL A 138 -18.56 9.94 14.54
C VAL A 138 -19.32 9.79 13.21
N ASP A 139 -18.76 10.32 12.12
CA ASP A 139 -19.36 10.27 10.78
C ASP A 139 -18.64 9.24 9.90
N PHE A 140 -19.42 8.32 9.31
CA PHE A 140 -18.95 7.24 8.44
C PHE A 140 -18.22 7.75 7.19
N GLN A 141 -18.74 8.79 6.53
CA GLN A 141 -18.15 9.32 5.29
C GLN A 141 -16.82 10.02 5.58
N VAL A 142 -16.72 10.70 6.73
CA VAL A 142 -15.48 11.39 7.13
C VAL A 142 -14.40 10.39 7.52
N GLN A 143 -14.75 9.29 8.19
CA GLN A 143 -13.79 8.22 8.54
C GLN A 143 -13.18 7.58 7.29
N ILE A 144 -14.00 7.24 6.30
CA ILE A 144 -13.52 6.67 5.03
C ILE A 144 -12.69 7.70 4.25
N SER A 145 -13.13 8.97 4.22
CA SER A 145 -12.40 10.02 3.52
C SER A 145 -11.01 10.25 4.12
N LEU A 146 -10.88 10.27 5.45
CA LEU A 146 -9.60 10.44 6.14
C LEU A 146 -8.63 9.31 5.75
N VAL A 147 -9.08 8.06 5.89
CA VAL A 147 -8.26 6.85 5.65
C VAL A 147 -7.88 6.69 4.15
N LEU A 148 -8.54 7.45 3.25
CA LEU A 148 -8.31 7.46 1.81
C LEU A 148 -7.70 8.77 1.25
N HIS A 149 -7.38 9.77 2.07
CA HIS A 149 -6.82 11.05 1.59
C HIS A 149 -5.66 11.60 2.46
N THR A 150 -5.02 10.73 3.24
CA THR A 150 -3.70 11.01 3.84
C THR A 150 -2.62 11.09 2.78
#